data_AF-A0A1H0GQ41-F1
#
_entry.id   AF-A0A1H0GQ41-F1
#
_cell.length_a   1.000
_cell.length_b   1.000
_cell.length_c   1.000
_cell.angle_alpha   90.00
_cell.angle_beta   90.00
_cell.angle_gamma   90.00
#
_symmetry.space_group_name_H-M   'P 1'
#
loop_
_entity.id
_entity.type
_entity.pdbx_description
1 polymer ?
#
loop_
_entity_poly.entity_id
_entity_poly.type
_entity_poly.pdbx_seq_one_letter_code
_entity_poly.pdbx_strand_id
1 'polypeptide(L)'
;MRKIIAIIALASALGACGMINTLVDGYKHSQAVASELEQATGLKPGVGFNWHNGRLVSVTVTFPKVYDAKPLRELADVVRASVRKQFKQTPEDIELGFSLGATAPDTSAQAEHQRQQASLAP
;
A
#
# COMPACT_ATOMS: atom_id res chain seq x y z
N MET A 1 -0.30 42.41 17.03
CA MET A 1 0.56 41.23 16.74
C MET A 1 0.38 40.07 17.72
N ARG A 2 0.53 40.24 19.05
CA ARG A 2 0.35 39.14 20.03
C ARG A 2 -0.99 38.39 19.94
N LYS A 3 -2.09 39.11 19.70
CA LYS A 3 -3.43 38.52 19.51
C LYS A 3 -3.54 37.66 18.24
N ILE A 4 -2.85 38.05 17.16
CA ILE A 4 -2.84 37.30 15.89
C ILE A 4 -2.04 36.02 16.04
N ILE A 5 -0.89 36.07 16.73
CA ILE A 5 -0.07 34.89 17.03
C ILE A 5 -0.86 33.88 17.89
N ALA A 6 -1.60 34.37 18.89
CA ALA A 6 -2.47 33.53 19.71
C ALA A 6 -3.60 32.86 18.91
N ILE A 7 -4.22 33.59 17.96
CA ILE A 7 -5.26 33.04 17.08
C ILE A 7 -4.68 31.98 16.13
N ILE A 8 -3.51 32.23 15.54
CA ILE A 8 -2.85 31.26 14.65
C ILE A 8 -2.44 30.00 15.42
N ALA A 9 -1.87 30.14 16.62
CA ALA A 9 -1.48 29.02 17.46
C ALA A 9 -2.68 28.20 17.95
N LEU A 10 -3.81 28.86 18.26
CA LEU A 10 -5.04 28.18 18.64
C LEU A 10 -5.67 27.46 17.43
N ALA A 11 -5.73 28.11 16.27
CA ALA A 11 -6.26 27.50 15.04
C ALA A 11 -5.45 26.28 14.58
N SER A 12 -4.12 26.31 14.69
CA SER A 12 -3.27 25.16 14.36
C SER A 12 -3.43 24.01 15.38
N ALA A 13 -3.66 24.32 16.66
CA ALA A 13 -3.93 23.30 17.68
C ALA A 13 -5.28 22.59 17.46
N LEU A 14 -6.32 23.30 16.98
CA LEU A 14 -7.63 22.70 16.71
C LEU A 14 -7.65 21.83 15.43
N GLY A 15 -6.90 22.20 14.38
CA GLY A 15 -6.86 21.44 13.12
C GLY A 15 -5.94 20.22 13.13
N ALA A 16 -4.89 20.23 13.96
CA ALA A 16 -3.87 19.18 13.97
C ALA A 16 -4.27 17.92 14.75
N CYS A 17 -5.05 18.05 15.83
CA CYS A 17 -5.33 16.93 16.73
C CYS A 17 -6.10 15.77 16.06
N GLY A 18 -7.09 16.08 15.21
CA GLY A 18 -7.90 15.04 14.55
C GLY A 18 -7.17 14.31 13.41
N MET A 19 -6.40 15.05 12.61
CA MET A 19 -5.73 14.51 11.43
C MET A 19 -4.51 13.65 11.81
N ILE A 20 -3.73 14.07 12.81
CA ILE A 20 -2.57 13.31 13.28
C ILE A 20 -3.01 11.98 13.91
N ASN A 21 -4.08 11.99 14.71
CA ASN A 21 -4.55 10.76 15.35
C ASN A 21 -5.09 9.76 14.30
N THR A 22 -5.78 10.24 13.27
CA THR A 22 -6.28 9.42 12.17
C THR A 22 -5.15 8.76 11.38
N LEU A 23 -4.06 9.48 11.10
CA LEU A 23 -2.89 8.95 10.38
C LEU A 23 -2.14 7.90 11.21
N VAL A 24 -1.91 8.17 12.50
CA VAL A 24 -1.23 7.25 13.42
C VAL A 24 -2.03 5.96 13.62
N ASP A 25 -3.35 6.08 13.78
CA ASP A 25 -4.23 4.92 13.90
C ASP A 25 -4.32 4.15 12.56
N GLY A 26 -4.42 4.85 11.43
CA GLY A 26 -4.36 4.23 10.10
C GLY A 26 -3.10 3.38 9.87
N TYR A 27 -1.93 3.87 10.32
CA TYR A 27 -0.67 3.13 10.24
C TYR A 27 -0.65 1.88 11.14
N LYS A 28 -1.20 1.98 12.36
CA LYS A 28 -1.34 0.80 13.24
C LYS A 28 -2.28 -0.23 12.63
N HIS A 29 -3.39 0.22 12.05
CA HIS A 29 -4.35 -0.66 11.38
C HIS A 29 -3.74 -1.33 10.16
N SER A 30 -2.97 -0.62 9.34
CA SER A 30 -2.29 -1.21 8.18
C SER A 30 -1.27 -2.27 8.58
N GLN A 31 -0.47 -2.02 9.63
CA GLN A 31 0.43 -3.02 10.22
C GLN A 31 -0.29 -4.24 10.76
N ALA A 32 -1.45 -4.06 11.40
CA ALA A 32 -2.27 -5.15 11.91
C ALA A 32 -2.84 -6.00 10.77
N VAL A 33 -3.32 -5.38 9.69
CA VAL A 33 -3.76 -6.10 8.48
C VAL A 33 -2.59 -6.87 7.88
N ALA A 34 -1.42 -6.24 7.71
CA ALA A 34 -0.25 -6.90 7.15
C ALA A 34 0.15 -8.13 7.98
N SER A 35 0.15 -8.01 9.31
CA SER A 35 0.51 -9.11 10.21
C SER A 35 -0.52 -10.24 10.22
N GLU A 36 -1.81 -9.92 10.13
CA GLU A 36 -2.87 -10.94 10.04
C GLU A 36 -2.79 -11.70 8.71
N LEU A 37 -2.56 -10.99 7.60
CA LEU A 37 -2.38 -11.59 6.29
C LEU A 37 -1.09 -12.40 6.19
N GLU A 38 -0.02 -11.97 6.86
CA GLU A 38 1.23 -12.73 6.99
C GLU A 38 0.99 -14.07 7.69
N GLN A 39 0.22 -14.09 8.77
CA GLN A 39 -0.15 -15.34 9.46
C GLN A 39 -1.02 -16.25 8.58
N ALA A 40 -1.91 -15.68 7.78
CA ALA A 40 -2.82 -16.44 6.93
C ALA A 40 -2.15 -16.99 5.65
N THR A 41 -1.18 -16.27 5.10
CA THR A 41 -0.61 -16.55 3.77
C THR A 41 0.87 -16.94 3.80
N GLY A 42 1.57 -16.69 4.92
CA GLY A 42 3.03 -16.81 5.02
C GLY A 42 3.79 -15.70 4.27
N LEU A 43 3.10 -14.74 3.66
CA LEU A 43 3.69 -13.61 2.96
C LEU A 43 3.29 -12.32 3.65
N LYS A 44 4.25 -11.43 3.89
CA LYS A 44 3.97 -10.11 4.45
C LYS A 44 3.59 -9.13 3.33
N PRO A 45 2.31 -8.76 3.16
CA PRO A 45 1.94 -7.74 2.18
C PRO A 45 2.28 -6.34 2.70
N GLY A 46 2.55 -5.42 1.78
CA GLY A 46 2.48 -3.99 2.06
C GLY A 46 1.01 -3.55 2.09
N VAL A 47 0.64 -2.75 3.09
CA VAL A 47 -0.72 -2.22 3.24
C VAL A 47 -0.66 -0.70 3.24
N GLY A 48 -1.20 -0.10 2.17
CA GLY A 48 -1.45 1.33 2.03
C GLY A 48 -2.90 1.67 2.34
N PHE A 49 -3.15 2.93 2.69
CA PHE A 49 -4.48 3.43 2.95
C PHE A 49 -4.60 4.88 2.50
N ASN A 50 -5.77 5.26 2.04
CA ASN A 50 -6.09 6.61 1.64
C ASN A 50 -7.25 7.14 2.48
N TRP A 51 -7.03 8.23 3.20
CA TRP A 51 -8.08 8.96 3.92
C TRP A 51 -8.33 10.29 3.24
N HIS A 52 -9.60 10.57 2.99
CA HIS A 52 -10.03 11.85 2.48
C HIS A 52 -11.12 12.42 3.38
N ASN A 53 -10.87 13.61 3.93
CA ASN A 53 -11.80 14.32 4.82
C ASN A 53 -12.34 13.47 6.00
N GLY A 54 -11.47 12.68 6.64
CA GLY A 54 -11.84 11.84 7.78
C GLY A 54 -12.59 10.54 7.42
N ARG A 55 -12.68 10.19 6.14
CA ARG A 55 -13.20 8.91 5.68
C ARG A 55 -12.10 8.07 5.02
N LEU A 56 -12.07 6.78 5.33
CA LEU A 56 -11.26 5.79 4.62
C LEU A 56 -11.84 5.55 3.23
N VAL A 57 -11.13 6.02 2.20
CA VAL A 57 -11.55 5.91 0.79
C VAL A 57 -11.10 4.57 0.23
N SER A 58 -9.80 4.30 0.25
CA SER A 58 -9.25 3.07 -0.31
C SER A 58 -8.20 2.44 0.61
N VAL A 59 -8.10 1.11 0.52
CA VAL A 59 -7.03 0.33 1.14
C VAL A 59 -6.38 -0.52 0.06
N THR A 60 -5.06 -0.38 -0.07
CA THR A 60 -4.27 -1.10 -1.08
C THR A 60 -3.44 -2.16 -0.36
N VAL A 61 -3.61 -3.42 -0.74
CA VAL A 61 -2.87 -4.56 -0.20
C VAL A 61 -2.02 -5.15 -1.31
N THR A 62 -0.71 -5.01 -1.20
CA THR A 62 0.24 -5.47 -2.22
C THR A 62 1.11 -6.58 -1.67
N PHE A 63 0.96 -7.78 -2.23
CA PHE A 63 1.82 -8.91 -1.90
C PHE A 63 3.16 -8.82 -2.67
N PRO A 64 4.27 -9.25 -2.07
CA PRO A 64 5.60 -9.15 -2.68
C PRO A 64 5.81 -10.09 -3.89
N LYS A 65 4.89 -11.04 -4.10
CA LYS A 65 4.83 -11.95 -5.25
C LYS A 65 3.40 -12.44 -5.44
N VAL A 66 3.11 -13.01 -6.60
CA VAL A 66 1.83 -13.70 -6.85
C VAL A 66 1.62 -14.80 -5.80
N TYR A 67 0.41 -14.87 -5.27
CA TYR A 67 0.04 -15.88 -4.27
C TYR A 67 -0.63 -17.07 -4.95
N ASP A 68 0.09 -18.17 -5.06
CA ASP A 68 -0.37 -19.36 -5.80
C ASP A 68 -0.96 -20.46 -4.91
N ALA A 69 -0.97 -20.27 -3.58
CA ALA A 69 -1.39 -21.31 -2.65
C ALA A 69 -2.92 -21.45 -2.51
N LYS A 70 -3.70 -20.42 -2.86
CA LYS A 70 -5.17 -20.49 -2.91
C LYS A 70 -5.73 -19.72 -4.11
N PRO A 71 -6.98 -20.01 -4.52
CA PRO A 71 -7.67 -19.21 -5.51
C PRO A 71 -7.71 -17.72 -5.11
N LEU A 72 -7.52 -16.85 -6.10
CA LEU A 72 -7.54 -15.39 -5.90
C LEU A 72 -8.80 -14.90 -5.19
N ARG A 73 -9.95 -15.56 -5.44
CA ARG A 73 -11.23 -15.23 -4.80
C ARG A 73 -11.20 -15.45 -3.29
N GLU A 74 -10.65 -16.57 -2.84
CA GLU A 74 -10.52 -16.86 -1.41
C GLU A 74 -9.55 -15.87 -0.74
N LEU A 75 -8.43 -15.55 -1.40
CA LEU A 75 -7.51 -14.53 -0.91
C LEU A 75 -8.20 -13.17 -0.80
N ALA A 76 -8.97 -12.76 -1.80
CA ALA A 76 -9.70 -11.51 -1.78
C ALA A 76 -10.71 -11.43 -0.62
N ASP A 77 -11.39 -12.54 -0.31
CA ASP A 77 -12.33 -12.58 0.81
C ASP A 77 -11.61 -12.50 2.17
N VAL A 78 -10.45 -13.16 2.32
CA VAL A 78 -9.58 -13.02 3.50
C VAL A 78 -9.11 -11.57 3.66
N VAL A 79 -8.61 -10.94 2.58
CA VAL A 79 -8.15 -9.55 2.59
C VAL A 79 -9.28 -8.60 2.98
N ARG A 80 -10.47 -8.74 2.38
CA ARG A 80 -11.65 -7.93 2.74
C ARG A 80 -12.01 -8.08 4.21
N ALA A 81 -11.98 -9.30 4.73
CA ALA A 81 -12.30 -9.58 6.13
C ALA A 81 -11.28 -8.91 7.06
N SER A 82 -9.97 -9.07 6.80
CA SER A 82 -8.91 -8.43 7.59
C SER A 82 -9.01 -6.91 7.57
N VAL A 83 -9.21 -6.30 6.40
CA VAL A 83 -9.32 -4.84 6.26
C VAL A 83 -10.51 -4.31 7.07
N ARG A 84 -11.70 -4.90 6.90
CA ARG A 84 -12.91 -4.49 7.65
C ARG A 84 -12.75 -4.65 9.16
N LYS A 85 -12.11 -5.74 9.59
CA LYS A 85 -11.86 -6.03 11.00
C LYS A 85 -10.92 -5.00 11.64
N GLN A 86 -9.81 -4.67 10.97
CA GLN A 86 -8.77 -3.83 11.57
C GLN A 86 -9.09 -2.33 11.46
N PHE A 87 -9.59 -1.86 10.31
CA PHE A 87 -9.88 -0.44 10.11
C PHE A 87 -11.19 0.01 10.77
N LYS A 88 -12.06 -0.92 11.19
CA LYS A 88 -13.38 -0.66 11.82
C LYS A 88 -14.32 0.25 11.00
N GLN A 89 -13.94 0.53 9.76
CA GLN A 89 -14.70 1.26 8.74
C GLN A 89 -14.61 0.43 7.47
N THR A 90 -15.71 0.40 6.70
CA THR A 90 -15.68 -0.22 5.37
C THR A 90 -15.14 0.82 4.39
N PRO A 91 -13.95 0.60 3.80
CA PRO A 91 -13.46 1.47 2.73
C PRO A 91 -14.39 1.39 1.52
N GLU A 92 -14.41 2.44 0.72
CA GLU A 92 -15.18 2.50 -0.53
C GLU A 92 -14.58 1.52 -1.56
N ASP A 93 -13.25 1.37 -1.56
CA ASP A 93 -12.54 0.43 -2.43
C ASP A 93 -11.41 -0.35 -1.70
N ILE A 94 -11.17 -1.58 -2.14
CA ILE A 94 -10.06 -2.41 -1.65
C ILE A 94 -9.31 -2.97 -2.85
N GLU A 95 -8.07 -2.52 -3.02
CA GLU A 95 -7.20 -2.94 -4.10
C GLU A 95 -6.30 -4.09 -3.62
N LEU A 96 -6.30 -5.20 -4.36
CA LEU A 96 -5.39 -6.32 -4.14
C LEU A 96 -4.38 -6.38 -5.29
N GLY A 97 -3.11 -6.18 -4.96
CA GLY A 97 -2.00 -6.17 -5.91
C GLY A 97 -0.94 -7.21 -5.61
N PHE A 98 -0.12 -7.50 -6.62
CA PHE A 98 1.03 -8.38 -6.53
C PHE A 98 2.23 -7.73 -7.21
N SER A 99 3.40 -7.75 -6.57
CA SER A 99 4.65 -7.39 -7.22
C SER A 99 5.10 -8.52 -8.15
N LEU A 100 5.53 -8.16 -9.36
CA LEU A 100 6.07 -9.10 -10.35
C LEU A 100 7.59 -9.33 -10.18
N GLY A 101 8.20 -8.68 -9.19
CA GLY A 101 9.66 -8.65 -9.00
C GLY A 101 10.36 -7.69 -9.98
N ALA A 102 11.66 -7.52 -9.79
CA ALA A 102 12.49 -6.86 -10.79
C ALA A 102 12.73 -7.82 -11.94
N THR A 103 12.34 -7.44 -13.16
CA THR A 103 12.77 -8.14 -14.37
C THR A 103 14.29 -8.03 -14.42
N ALA A 104 15.01 -9.15 -14.34
CA ALA A 104 16.43 -9.16 -14.69
C ALA A 104 16.56 -8.54 -16.10
N PRO A 105 17.57 -7.69 -16.36
CA PRO A 105 17.74 -7.12 -17.69
C PRO A 105 17.74 -8.26 -18.70
N ASP A 106 16.81 -8.20 -19.65
CA ASP A 106 16.61 -9.20 -20.69
C ASP A 106 17.95 -9.42 -21.39
N THR A 107 18.66 -10.48 -20.99
CA THR A 107 19.96 -10.83 -21.59
C THR A 107 19.76 -11.16 -23.08
N SER A 108 18.53 -11.51 -23.46
CA SER A 108 17.98 -11.63 -24.81
C SER A 108 18.16 -10.34 -25.63
N ALA A 109 17.70 -9.19 -25.09
CA ALA A 109 17.74 -7.91 -25.80
C ALA A 109 19.17 -7.38 -25.97
N GLN A 110 20.05 -7.65 -24.99
CA GLN A 110 21.47 -7.30 -25.08
C GLN A 110 22.25 -8.20 -26.04
N ALA A 111 21.92 -9.50 -26.10
CA ALA A 111 22.55 -10.43 -27.04
C ALA A 111 22.21 -10.12 -28.50
N GLU A 112 20.99 -9.65 -28.78
CA GLU A 112 20.59 -9.21 -30.12
C GLU A 112 21.25 -7.88 -30.51
N HIS A 113 21.34 -6.93 -29.59
CA HIS A 113 22.01 -5.65 -29.84
C HIS A 113 23.52 -5.83 -30.07
N GLN A 114 24.17 -6.73 -29.32
CA GLN A 114 25.59 -7.05 -29.50
C GLN A 114 25.86 -7.82 -30.80
N ARG A 115 24.96 -8.72 -31.23
CA ARG A 115 25.05 -9.35 -32.56
C ARG A 115 24.88 -8.35 -33.69
N GLN A 116 23.96 -7.40 -33.57
CA GLN A 116 23.76 -6.37 -34.59
C GLN A 116 24.96 -5.42 -34.65
N GLN A 117 25.50 -4.97 -33.51
CA GLN A 117 26.71 -4.14 -33.49
C GLN A 117 27.95 -4.88 -34.04
N ALA A 118 28.12 -6.16 -33.71
CA ALA A 118 29.23 -6.96 -34.24
C ALA A 118 29.11 -7.22 -35.75
N SER A 119 27.90 -7.18 -36.32
CA SER A 119 27.66 -7.32 -37.76
C SER A 119 27.82 -6.00 -38.53
N LEU A 120 27.96 -4.86 -37.84
CA LEU A 120 28.16 -3.53 -38.43
C LEU A 120 29.60 -2.99 -38.29
N ALA A 121 30.50 -3.73 -37.63
CA ALA A 121 31.91 -3.39 -37.57
C ALA A 121 32.63 -3.88 -38.85
N PRO A 122 33.29 -2.98 -39.63
CA PRO A 122 34.00 -3.33 -40.86
C PRO A 122 35.32 -4.08 -40.63
#